data_AF-A0A7W4IL21-F1
#
_entry.id   AF-A0A7W4IL21-F1
#
_cell.length_a   1.000
_cell.length_b   1.000
_cell.length_c   1.000
_cell.angle_alpha   90.00
_cell.angle_beta   90.00
_cell.angle_gamma   90.00
#
_symmetry.space_group_name_H-M   'P 1'
#
loop_
_entity.id
_entity.type
_entity.pdbx_description
1 polymer ?
#
loop_
_entity_poly.entity_id
_entity_poly.type
_entity_poly.pdbx_seq_one_letter_code
_entity_poly.pdbx_strand_id
1 'polypeptide(L)'
;MSNVSFRSSGAGPRRPAPVRWACTSGPVTCRRCYAAFEEGDPAYLVACRGCAAPAGVPCRRPRGGNERVCHQRDTDAIGMGLLDPCDGLSWDGRHDKPLPLFAVPVANACRVVTGSPANADPNGLPAAAPADGRRKSLPLEKLWAA
;
A
#
# COMPACT_ATOMS: atom_id res chain seq x y z
N MET A 1 -14.82 -53.17 17.82
CA MET A 1 -15.64 -51.98 17.50
C MET A 1 -14.76 -50.75 17.72
N SER A 2 -14.22 -50.20 16.63
CA SER A 2 -13.22 -49.12 16.67
C SER A 2 -13.89 -47.78 16.88
N ASN A 3 -13.53 -47.06 17.94
CA ASN A 3 -14.08 -45.75 18.26
C ASN A 3 -13.21 -44.67 17.59
N VAL A 4 -13.71 -44.05 16.53
CA VAL A 4 -13.04 -42.95 15.83
C VAL A 4 -13.40 -41.65 16.54
N SER A 5 -12.47 -41.11 17.34
CA SER A 5 -12.61 -39.77 17.91
C SER A 5 -12.34 -38.71 16.82
N PHE A 6 -13.41 -38.10 16.31
CA PHE A 6 -13.31 -36.87 15.52
C PHE A 6 -12.85 -35.73 16.42
N ARG A 7 -11.61 -35.26 16.24
CA ARG A 7 -11.15 -33.99 16.80
C ARG A 7 -11.64 -32.86 15.90
N SER A 8 -12.72 -32.20 16.30
CA SER A 8 -13.15 -30.94 15.69
C SER A 8 -12.15 -29.84 16.05
N SER A 9 -11.31 -29.45 15.10
CA SER A 9 -10.49 -28.23 15.19
C SER A 9 -11.41 -27.02 15.21
N GLY A 10 -11.63 -26.44 16.40
CA GLY A 10 -12.38 -25.20 16.57
C GLY A 10 -11.69 -24.03 15.89
N ALA A 11 -12.16 -23.65 14.71
CA ALA A 11 -11.88 -22.32 14.16
C ALA A 11 -12.74 -21.32 14.95
N GLY A 12 -12.14 -20.64 15.93
CA GLY A 12 -12.78 -19.53 16.63
C GLY A 12 -13.24 -18.44 15.66
N PRO A 13 -14.19 -17.58 16.07
CA PRO A 13 -14.76 -16.54 15.20
C PRO A 13 -13.64 -15.62 14.71
N ARG A 14 -13.41 -15.61 13.39
CA ARG A 14 -12.46 -14.68 12.76
C ARG A 14 -13.00 -13.27 13.01
N ARG A 15 -12.20 -12.42 13.67
CA ARG A 15 -12.52 -10.99 13.80
C ARG A 15 -12.75 -10.43 12.39
N PRO A 16 -13.82 -9.66 12.14
CA PRO A 16 -14.03 -9.01 10.86
C PRO A 16 -12.80 -8.17 10.52
N ALA A 17 -12.32 -8.27 9.29
CA ALA A 17 -11.26 -7.39 8.80
C ALA A 17 -11.71 -5.93 8.99
N PRO A 18 -10.83 -5.04 9.49
CA PRO A 18 -11.21 -3.66 9.70
C PRO A 18 -11.61 -3.03 8.35
N VAL A 19 -12.75 -2.35 8.37
CA VAL A 19 -13.20 -1.54 7.25
C VAL A 19 -12.34 -0.28 7.23
N ARG A 20 -11.74 0.04 6.09
CA ARG A 20 -10.97 1.27 5.89
C ARG A 20 -11.48 2.05 4.69
N TRP A 21 -11.01 3.27 4.55
CA TRP A 21 -11.28 4.16 3.43
C TRP A 21 -9.96 4.45 2.72
N ALA A 22 -9.83 4.03 1.46
CA ALA A 22 -8.64 4.22 0.66
C ALA A 22 -8.83 5.43 -0.26
N CYS A 23 -7.92 6.40 -0.18
CA CYS A 23 -7.96 7.60 -1.03
C CYS A 23 -7.08 7.40 -2.25
N THR A 24 -7.66 7.47 -3.45
CA THR A 24 -6.92 7.32 -4.72
C THR A 24 -6.41 8.64 -5.27
N SER A 25 -6.95 9.76 -4.78
CA SER A 25 -6.59 11.13 -5.18
C SER A 25 -5.74 11.85 -4.12
N GLY A 26 -5.29 11.14 -3.08
CA GLY A 26 -4.42 11.68 -2.05
C GLY A 26 -2.96 11.45 -2.42
N PRO A 27 -2.03 12.28 -1.94
CA PRO A 27 -0.62 12.20 -2.31
C PRO A 27 -0.04 10.83 -1.98
N VAL A 28 0.78 10.29 -2.87
CA VAL A 28 1.50 9.03 -2.68
C VAL A 28 2.96 9.16 -3.05
N THR A 29 3.79 8.35 -2.41
CA THR A 29 5.22 8.25 -2.75
C THR A 29 5.55 6.81 -3.05
N CYS A 30 6.25 6.57 -4.16
CA CYS A 30 6.77 5.24 -4.47
C CYS A 30 7.87 4.88 -3.46
N ARG A 31 7.75 3.73 -2.80
CA ARG A 31 8.76 3.24 -1.85
C ARG A 31 10.06 2.76 -2.51
N ARG A 32 10.06 2.59 -3.84
CA ARG A 32 11.19 2.07 -4.61
C ARG A 32 12.04 3.19 -5.20
N CYS A 33 11.46 4.05 -6.04
CA CYS A 33 12.16 5.16 -6.69
C CYS A 33 12.02 6.50 -5.97
N TYR A 34 11.22 6.58 -4.90
CA TYR A 34 10.93 7.82 -4.16
C TYR A 34 10.22 8.92 -4.96
N ALA A 35 9.73 8.62 -6.18
CA ALA A 35 8.88 9.54 -6.92
C ALA A 35 7.61 9.86 -6.10
N ALA A 36 7.31 11.16 -5.98
CA ALA A 36 6.12 11.67 -5.33
C ALA A 36 5.05 12.03 -6.38
N PHE A 37 3.80 11.70 -6.07
CA PHE A 37 2.63 11.97 -6.90
C PHE A 37 1.60 12.69 -6.03
N GLU A 38 1.55 14.03 -6.14
CA GLU A 38 0.76 14.89 -5.25
C GLU A 38 -0.75 14.74 -5.45
N GLU A 39 -1.18 14.52 -6.70
CA GLU A 39 -2.60 14.35 -7.08
C GLU A 39 -3.09 12.90 -6.93
N GLY A 40 -2.27 12.05 -6.30
CA GLY A 40 -2.49 10.62 -6.21
C GLY A 40 -1.87 9.84 -7.36
N ASP A 41 -2.08 8.52 -7.33
CA ASP A 41 -1.40 7.62 -8.25
C ASP A 41 -2.02 7.70 -9.66
N PRO A 42 -1.25 8.10 -10.70
CA PRO A 42 -1.75 8.24 -12.07
C PRO A 42 -2.36 6.96 -12.63
N ALA A 43 -1.98 5.80 -12.10
CA ALA A 43 -2.54 4.52 -12.50
C ALA A 43 -4.05 4.43 -12.23
N TYR A 44 -4.60 5.22 -11.29
CA TYR A 44 -6.04 5.28 -11.06
C TYR A 44 -6.83 6.02 -12.14
N LEU A 45 -6.19 6.73 -13.07
CA LEU A 45 -6.85 7.27 -14.26
C LEU A 45 -7.30 6.16 -15.22
N VAL A 46 -6.76 4.95 -15.07
CA VAL A 46 -7.03 3.80 -15.94
C VAL A 46 -7.97 2.80 -15.26
N ALA A 47 -9.00 2.35 -15.98
CA ALA A 47 -9.84 1.26 -15.53
C ALA A 47 -9.02 -0.05 -15.41
N CYS A 48 -9.25 -0.83 -14.36
CA CYS A 48 -8.51 -2.07 -14.14
C CYS A 48 -9.12 -3.21 -14.94
N ARG A 49 -8.49 -3.63 -16.04
CA ARG A 49 -8.93 -4.81 -16.81
C ARG A 49 -8.88 -6.13 -16.03
N GLY A 50 -8.02 -6.21 -15.01
CA GLY A 50 -7.86 -7.42 -14.19
C GLY A 50 -8.89 -7.63 -13.09
N CYS A 51 -9.76 -6.65 -12.79
CA CYS A 51 -10.88 -6.84 -11.85
C CYS A 51 -12.12 -5.99 -12.18
N ALA A 52 -12.15 -5.37 -13.37
CA ALA A 52 -13.19 -4.47 -13.86
C ALA A 52 -13.48 -3.26 -12.93
N ALA A 53 -12.54 -2.87 -12.06
CA ALA A 53 -12.70 -1.65 -11.27
C ALA A 53 -12.58 -0.42 -12.18
N PRO A 54 -13.51 0.54 -12.10
CA PRO A 54 -13.44 1.76 -12.91
C PRO A 54 -12.26 2.65 -12.49
N ALA A 55 -11.96 3.66 -13.30
CA ALA A 55 -11.02 4.71 -12.95
C ALA A 55 -11.45 5.40 -11.63
N GLY A 56 -10.47 5.84 -10.84
CA GLY A 56 -10.68 6.44 -9.51
C GLY A 56 -11.08 5.46 -8.41
N VAL A 57 -11.31 4.17 -8.71
CA VAL A 57 -11.75 3.19 -7.71
C VAL A 57 -10.64 2.16 -7.43
N PRO A 58 -10.34 1.87 -6.14
CA PRO A 58 -9.47 0.77 -5.72
C PRO A 58 -9.84 -0.56 -6.39
N CYS A 59 -8.84 -1.41 -6.63
CA CYS A 59 -9.11 -2.73 -7.15
C CYS A 59 -9.97 -3.54 -6.15
N ARG A 60 -10.93 -4.32 -6.65
CA ARG A 60 -11.92 -5.04 -5.82
C ARG A 60 -11.47 -6.45 -5.41
N ARG A 61 -10.17 -6.73 -5.40
CA ARG A 61 -9.67 -8.10 -5.20
C ARG A 61 -9.75 -8.48 -3.70
N PRO A 62 -10.27 -9.67 -3.35
CA PRO A 62 -10.51 -10.04 -1.96
C PRO A 62 -9.25 -10.16 -1.10
N ARG A 63 -8.04 -10.23 -1.68
CA ARG A 63 -6.76 -10.19 -0.96
C ARG A 63 -5.77 -9.26 -1.65
N GLY A 64 -5.10 -8.41 -0.88
CA GLY A 64 -3.90 -7.66 -1.29
C GLY A 64 -4.09 -6.60 -2.40
N GLY A 65 -5.30 -6.42 -2.94
CA GLY A 65 -5.55 -5.50 -4.06
C GLY A 65 -6.14 -4.15 -3.67
N ASN A 66 -6.50 -3.95 -2.42
CA ASN A 66 -7.27 -2.76 -2.02
C ASN A 66 -6.36 -1.63 -1.48
N GLU A 67 -5.13 -1.98 -1.09
CA GLU A 67 -4.15 -1.09 -0.47
C GLU A 67 -3.04 -0.71 -1.46
N ARG A 68 -2.98 -1.38 -2.62
CA ARG A 68 -1.96 -1.21 -3.66
C ARG A 68 -2.60 -1.29 -5.05
N VAL A 69 -2.05 -0.53 -5.98
CA VAL A 69 -2.41 -0.65 -7.40
C VAL A 69 -2.07 -2.05 -7.91
N CYS A 70 -2.98 -2.64 -8.69
CA CYS A 70 -2.71 -3.94 -9.30
C CYS A 70 -1.66 -3.79 -10.40
N HIS A 71 -0.83 -4.82 -10.59
CA HIS A 71 0.20 -4.82 -11.63
C HIS A 71 -0.36 -4.46 -13.01
N GLN A 72 -1.55 -4.97 -13.34
CA GLN A 72 -2.13 -4.79 -14.65
C GLN A 72 -2.44 -3.32 -14.94
N ARG A 73 -2.97 -2.61 -13.95
CA ARG A 73 -3.30 -1.18 -14.05
C ARG A 73 -2.03 -0.32 -14.14
N ASP A 74 -0.99 -0.68 -13.39
CA ASP A 74 0.31 -0.01 -13.45
C ASP A 74 0.93 -0.19 -14.86
N THR A 75 0.89 -1.41 -15.41
CA THR A 75 1.33 -1.70 -16.79
C THR A 75 0.53 -0.93 -17.83
N ASP A 76 -0.80 -0.86 -17.68
CA ASP A 76 -1.65 -0.13 -18.63
C ASP A 76 -1.38 1.39 -18.56
N ALA A 77 -1.16 1.94 -17.37
CA ALA A 77 -0.78 3.35 -17.19
C ALA A 77 0.57 3.67 -17.82
N ILE A 78 1.55 2.76 -17.72
CA ILE A 78 2.84 2.87 -18.41
C ILE A 78 2.64 2.83 -19.93
N GLY A 79 1.86 1.86 -20.44
CA GLY A 79 1.56 1.76 -21.87
C GLY A 79 0.81 2.96 -22.45
N MET A 80 0.09 3.71 -21.61
CA MET A 80 -0.60 4.96 -21.96
C MET A 80 0.26 6.22 -21.78
N GLY A 81 1.49 6.10 -21.29
CA GLY A 81 2.37 7.25 -21.02
C GLY A 81 1.94 8.10 -19.81
N LEU A 82 1.10 7.55 -18.93
CA LEU A 82 0.67 8.22 -17.69
C LEU A 82 1.66 8.03 -16.53
N LEU A 83 2.55 7.04 -16.67
CA LEU A 83 3.52 6.66 -15.66
C LEU A 83 4.78 6.15 -16.35
N ASP A 84 5.95 6.64 -15.95
CA ASP A 84 7.20 6.04 -16.40
C ASP A 84 7.48 4.72 -15.66
N PRO A 85 8.19 3.76 -16.29
CA PRO A 85 8.71 2.60 -15.58
C PRO A 85 9.49 3.00 -14.32
N CYS A 86 9.43 2.16 -13.29
CA CYS A 86 10.11 2.47 -12.03
C CYS A 86 11.62 2.25 -12.15
N ASP A 87 12.38 3.35 -12.12
CA ASP A 87 13.86 3.34 -12.16
C ASP A 87 14.50 2.77 -10.88
N GLY A 88 13.72 2.68 -9.80
CA GLY A 88 14.20 2.25 -8.48
C GLY A 88 14.44 0.74 -8.34
N LEU A 89 13.96 -0.10 -9.28
CA LEU A 89 14.15 -1.56 -9.27
C LEU A 89 13.91 -2.14 -10.68
N SER A 90 14.99 -2.54 -11.34
CA SER A 90 15.08 -2.72 -12.80
C SER A 90 14.46 -4.00 -13.38
N TRP A 91 13.98 -4.94 -12.57
CA TRP A 91 13.58 -6.25 -13.08
C TRP A 91 12.09 -6.35 -13.45
N ASP A 92 11.18 -5.68 -12.71
CA ASP A 92 9.76 -5.61 -13.06
C ASP A 92 9.32 -4.22 -13.52
N GLY A 93 10.12 -3.18 -13.30
CA GLY A 93 9.80 -1.80 -13.65
C GLY A 93 8.57 -1.26 -12.92
N ARG A 94 8.18 -1.87 -11.79
CA ARG A 94 6.92 -1.54 -11.10
C ARG A 94 7.13 -0.57 -9.96
N HIS A 95 6.16 0.30 -9.76
CA HIS A 95 6.11 1.19 -8.60
C HIS A 95 5.44 0.49 -7.39
N ASP A 96 5.95 0.72 -6.18
CA ASP A 96 5.28 0.31 -4.93
C ASP A 96 4.72 1.56 -4.22
N LYS A 97 3.49 1.93 -4.61
CA LYS A 97 2.75 3.12 -4.14
C LYS A 97 1.62 2.65 -3.20
N PRO A 98 1.83 2.63 -1.88
CA PRO A 98 0.75 2.29 -0.94
C PRO A 98 -0.30 3.40 -0.96
N LEU A 99 -1.58 3.03 -1.06
CA LEU A 99 -2.65 4.01 -0.92
C LEU A 99 -2.73 4.53 0.52
N PRO A 100 -3.04 5.82 0.73
CA PRO A 100 -3.44 6.35 2.04
C PRO A 100 -4.71 5.64 2.52
N LEU A 101 -4.66 5.10 3.74
CA LEU A 101 -5.78 4.38 4.38
C LEU A 101 -6.24 5.14 5.62
N PHE A 102 -7.55 5.37 5.72
CA PHE A 102 -8.18 6.08 6.82
C PHE A 102 -9.12 5.16 7.62
N ALA A 103 -9.19 5.39 8.93
CA ALA A 103 -10.09 4.68 9.82
C ALA A 103 -11.55 5.14 9.70
N VAL A 104 -11.76 6.37 9.23
CA VAL A 104 -13.06 7.01 9.04
C VAL A 104 -13.24 7.40 7.57
N PRO A 105 -14.49 7.60 7.10
CA PRO A 105 -14.74 8.13 5.76
C PRO A 105 -14.08 9.50 5.59
N VAL A 106 -13.40 9.70 4.47
CA VAL A 106 -12.84 11.00 4.07
C VAL A 106 -13.25 11.30 2.62
N ALA A 107 -13.22 12.57 2.23
CA ALA A 107 -13.56 12.97 0.87
C ALA A 107 -12.69 12.21 -0.14
N ASN A 108 -13.30 11.77 -1.25
CA ASN A 108 -12.65 11.05 -2.34
C ASN A 108 -12.02 9.69 -1.96
N ALA A 109 -12.35 9.14 -0.79
CA ALA A 109 -11.94 7.79 -0.41
C ALA A 109 -13.03 6.75 -0.64
N CYS A 110 -12.61 5.56 -1.08
CA CYS A 110 -13.49 4.41 -1.29
C CYS A 110 -13.35 3.42 -0.13
N ARG A 111 -14.48 2.82 0.28
CA ARG A 111 -14.48 1.76 1.30
C ARG A 111 -13.71 0.54 0.79
N VAL A 112 -12.75 0.07 1.56
CA VAL A 112 -11.93 -1.11 1.29
C VAL A 112 -11.88 -2.04 2.50
N VAL A 113 -11.71 -3.34 2.23
CA VAL A 113 -11.50 -4.35 3.27
C VAL A 113 -10.00 -4.61 3.35
N THR A 114 -9.35 -4.26 4.46
CA THR A 114 -7.88 -4.32 4.61
C THR A 114 -7.45 -5.42 5.55
N GLY A 115 -6.26 -5.98 5.31
CA GLY A 115 -5.60 -6.87 6.27
C GLY A 115 -4.68 -6.10 7.23
N SER A 116 -4.30 -4.87 6.86
CA SER A 116 -3.30 -4.06 7.56
C SER A 116 -3.91 -3.14 8.64
N PRO A 117 -3.19 -2.85 9.74
CA PRO A 117 -3.59 -1.83 10.71
C PRO A 117 -3.59 -0.43 10.07
N ALA A 118 -4.48 0.47 10.52
CA ALA A 118 -4.52 1.84 10.01
C ALA A 118 -3.40 2.70 10.60
N ASN A 119 -2.94 3.69 9.83
CA ASN A 119 -2.30 4.86 10.39
C ASN A 119 -3.39 5.71 11.05
N ALA A 120 -3.21 6.00 12.34
CA ALA A 120 -4.14 6.79 13.12
C ALA A 120 -3.83 8.28 12.97
N ASP A 121 -4.07 8.87 11.81
CA ASP A 121 -4.18 10.33 11.74
C ASP A 121 -5.02 10.80 10.53
N PRO A 122 -6.17 11.47 10.74
CA PRO A 122 -6.92 12.10 9.66
C PRO A 122 -6.27 13.37 9.10
N ASN A 123 -5.16 13.88 9.68
CA ASN A 123 -4.54 15.15 9.30
C ASN A 123 -3.23 15.06 8.50
N GLY A 124 -2.84 13.87 8.00
CA GLY A 124 -1.85 13.78 6.93
C GLY A 124 -0.41 14.21 7.29
N LEU A 125 0.13 13.74 8.42
CA LEU A 125 1.58 13.68 8.62
C LEU A 125 2.07 12.25 8.37
N PRO A 126 3.16 12.04 7.60
CA PRO A 126 3.70 10.70 7.40
C PRO A 126 4.11 10.14 8.78
N ALA A 127 3.72 8.89 9.02
CA ALA A 127 4.17 8.14 10.20
C ALA A 127 5.70 8.19 10.24
N ALA A 128 6.27 8.78 11.29
CA ALA A 128 7.69 8.74 11.54
C ALA A 128 8.15 7.28 11.46
N ALA A 129 9.19 7.04 10.66
CA ALA A 129 9.80 5.72 10.53
C ALA A 129 10.07 5.13 11.92
N PRO A 130 9.90 3.81 12.13
CA PRO A 130 10.30 3.20 13.38
C PRO A 130 11.79 3.48 13.58
N ALA A 131 12.12 4.13 14.71
CA ALA A 131 13.48 4.33 15.15
C ALA A 131 14.06 2.94 15.53
N ASP A 132 14.51 2.20 14.53
CA ASP A 132 15.27 0.98 14.77
C ASP A 132 16.68 1.39 15.24
N GLY A 133 16.89 1.20 16.53
CA GLY A 133 18.10 1.56 17.23
C GLY A 133 19.28 0.73 16.75
N ARG A 134 20.16 1.33 15.94
CA ARG A 134 21.59 1.01 15.91
C ARG A 134 22.41 2.09 15.20
N ARG A 135 22.45 3.29 15.78
CA ARG A 135 23.55 4.21 15.52
C ARG A 135 24.73 3.76 16.39
N LYS A 136 25.70 3.05 15.80
CA LYS A 136 27.05 3.01 16.38
C LYS A 136 27.61 4.42 16.24
N SER A 137 27.61 5.16 17.33
CA SER A 137 28.32 6.43 17.44
C SER A 137 29.80 6.18 17.14
N LEU A 138 30.30 6.69 16.02
CA LEU A 138 31.75 6.86 15.89
C LEU A 138 32.13 8.08 16.74
N PRO A 139 33.14 7.97 17.62
CA PRO A 139 33.56 9.08 18.46
C PRO A 139 34.06 10.24 17.60
N LEU A 140 33.75 11.46 18.05
CA LEU A 140 33.92 12.74 17.37
C LEU A 140 35.39 13.15 17.10
N GLU A 141 36.36 12.30 17.45
CA GLU A 141 37.78 12.66 17.52
C GLU A 141 38.58 12.36 16.24
N LYS A 142 37.91 12.05 15.12
CA LYS A 142 38.58 11.73 13.84
C LYS A 142 38.26 12.67 12.67
N LEU A 143 37.62 13.81 12.92
CA LEU A 143 37.24 14.73 11.85
C LEU A 143 38.22 15.89 11.59
N TRP A 144 39.30 16.04 12.36
CA TRP A 144 40.38 16.99 12.01
C TRP A 144 41.76 16.41 12.29
N ALA A 145 42.39 15.87 11.26
CA ALA A 145 43.84 15.88 11.10
C ALA A 145 44.13 16.04 9.59
N ALA A 146 45.04 16.96 9.31
CA ALA A 146 45.47 17.44 8.00
C ALA A 146 46.00 16.34 7.07
#